data_AF-A0A3A8X7G1-F1
#
_entry.id   AF-A0A3A8X7G1-F1
#
_cell.length_a   1.000
_cell.length_b   1.000
_cell.length_c   1.000
_cell.angle_alpha   90.00
_cell.angle_beta   90.00
_cell.angle_gamma   90.00
#
_symmetry.space_group_name_H-M   'P 1'
#
loop_
_entity.id
_entity.type
_entity.pdbx_description
1 polymer ?
#
loop_
_entity_poly.entity_id
_entity_poly.type
_entity_poly.pdbx_seq_one_letter_code
_entity_poly.pdbx_strand_id
1 'polypeptide(L)'
;MLTLPIKNKWFNMILSGEKKEEYREVTPYYTSRLSNLFCVWTKNAEYHSGNMRRFLQSENARKNITQEIMFRNGYSKNSPSFIAKCTLSVGTGKEEWGAEPGKEYYTLKILEIKDKFNC
;
A
#
# COMPACT_ATOMS: atom_id res chain seq x y z
N MET A 1 3.82 5.80 10.83
CA MET A 1 4.18 5.29 9.49
C MET A 1 3.92 3.80 9.41
N LEU A 2 3.21 3.32 8.40
CA LEU A 2 2.93 1.90 8.22
C LEU A 2 4.18 1.17 7.68
N THR A 3 4.51 0.02 8.25
CA THR A 3 5.56 -0.87 7.74
C THR A 3 4.93 -2.11 7.13
N LEU A 4 5.29 -2.42 5.89
CA LEU A 4 4.84 -3.58 5.14
C LEU A 4 6.01 -4.53 4.85
N PRO A 5 6.03 -5.71 5.50
CA PRO A 5 6.94 -6.78 5.11
C PRO A 5 6.59 -7.27 3.71
N ILE A 6 7.58 -7.35 2.82
CA ILE A 6 7.44 -7.84 1.45
C ILE A 6 8.44 -8.95 1.16
N LYS A 7 8.05 -9.85 0.24
CA LYS A 7 8.93 -10.94 -0.21
C LYS A 7 10.16 -10.34 -0.91
N ASN A 8 11.32 -10.96 -0.70
CA ASN A 8 12.62 -10.50 -1.24
C ASN A 8 12.58 -10.19 -2.75
N LYS A 9 11.96 -11.07 -3.55
CA LYS A 9 11.76 -10.85 -5.00
C LYS A 9 11.09 -9.50 -5.29
N TRP A 10 9.96 -9.22 -4.66
CA TRP A 10 9.20 -7.99 -4.89
C TRP A 10 9.90 -6.76 -4.33
N PHE A 11 10.60 -6.93 -3.19
CA PHE A 11 11.43 -5.87 -2.62
C PHE A 11 12.48 -5.36 -3.61
N ASN A 12 13.26 -6.27 -4.18
CA ASN A 12 14.32 -5.91 -5.13
C ASN A 12 13.74 -5.30 -6.41
N MET A 13 12.63 -5.84 -6.94
CA MET A 13 11.98 -5.30 -8.14
C MET A 13 11.39 -3.90 -7.93
N ILE A 14 10.86 -3.61 -6.73
CA ILE A 14 10.40 -2.25 -6.42
C ILE A 14 11.60 -1.32 -6.25
N LEU A 15 12.64 -1.79 -5.55
CA LEU A 15 13.85 -1.02 -5.31
C LEU A 15 14.61 -0.68 -6.61
N SER A 16 14.59 -1.57 -7.60
CA SER A 16 15.16 -1.33 -8.94
C SER A 16 14.28 -0.46 -9.83
N GLY A 17 13.01 -0.25 -9.46
CA GLY A 17 12.04 0.54 -10.22
C GLY A 17 11.32 -0.24 -11.34
N GLU A 18 11.61 -1.54 -11.51
CA GLU A 18 10.92 -2.43 -12.44
C GLU A 18 9.45 -2.62 -12.06
N LYS A 19 9.18 -2.76 -10.76
CA LYS A 19 7.83 -2.92 -10.21
C LYS A 19 7.39 -1.66 -9.48
N LYS A 20 6.32 -1.02 -9.98
CA LYS A 20 5.80 0.25 -9.44
C LYS A 20 4.54 0.09 -8.59
N GLU A 21 4.16 -1.14 -8.26
CA GLU A 21 2.95 -1.44 -7.49
C GLU A 21 3.24 -2.53 -6.46
N GLU A 22 2.62 -2.45 -5.29
CA GLU A 22 2.57 -3.53 -4.31
C GLU A 22 1.11 -3.91 -4.05
N TYR A 23 0.82 -5.20 -4.02
CA TYR A 23 -0.54 -5.72 -3.86
C TYR A 23 -0.76 -6.27 -2.45
N ARG A 24 -1.94 -6.01 -1.89
CA ARG A 24 -2.41 -6.62 -0.65
C ARG A 24 -3.82 -7.14 -0.83
N GLU A 25 -4.06 -8.34 -0.33
CA GLU A 25 -5.39 -8.93 -0.36
C GLU A 25 -6.39 -8.05 0.37
N VAL A 26 -7.63 -8.00 -0.14
CA VAL A 26 -8.73 -7.28 0.48
C VAL A 26 -9.22 -8.08 1.69
N THR A 27 -8.54 -7.89 2.83
CA THR A 27 -8.89 -8.53 4.12
C THR A 27 -9.20 -7.47 5.17
N PRO A 28 -10.00 -7.78 6.21
CA PRO A 28 -10.29 -6.83 7.30
C PRO A 28 -9.02 -6.25 7.94
N TYR A 29 -7.96 -7.05 8.02
CA TYR A 29 -6.66 -6.65 8.56
C TYR A 29 -5.97 -5.55 7.75
N TYR A 30 -5.88 -5.72 6.42
CA TYR A 30 -5.29 -4.67 5.57
C TYR A 30 -6.23 -3.49 5.39
N THR A 31 -7.53 -3.72 5.31
CA THR A 31 -8.55 -2.65 5.27
C THR A 31 -8.36 -1.71 6.45
N SER A 32 -8.33 -2.22 7.69
CA SER A 32 -8.17 -1.39 8.89
C SER A 32 -6.86 -0.58 8.88
N ARG A 33 -5.74 -1.19 8.50
CA ARG A 33 -4.43 -0.51 8.52
C ARG A 33 -4.26 0.53 7.41
N LEU A 34 -4.76 0.24 6.21
CA LEU A 34 -4.75 1.19 5.11
C LEU A 34 -5.73 2.34 5.36
N SER A 35 -6.90 2.05 5.94
CA SER A 35 -7.84 3.08 6.42
C SER A 35 -7.17 4.03 7.40
N ASN A 36 -6.50 3.48 8.40
CA ASN A 36 -5.78 4.26 9.41
C ASN A 36 -4.53 4.96 8.86
N LEU A 37 -4.18 4.78 7.59
CA LEU A 37 -3.09 5.53 6.97
C LEU A 37 -3.61 6.61 6.02
N PHE A 38 -4.59 6.27 5.19
CA PHE A 38 -5.10 7.15 4.13
C PHE A 38 -6.36 7.95 4.53
N CYS A 39 -7.08 7.53 5.58
CA CYS A 39 -8.40 8.07 5.94
C CYS A 39 -8.44 8.85 7.27
N VAL A 40 -7.29 9.02 7.95
CA VAL A 40 -7.17 9.46 9.36
C VAL A 40 -7.80 10.84 9.66
N TRP A 41 -8.06 11.65 8.64
CA TRP A 41 -8.61 13.00 8.82
C TRP A 41 -10.12 13.14 8.63
N THR A 42 -10.86 12.05 8.41
CA THR A 42 -12.33 12.15 8.36
C THR A 42 -12.92 11.81 9.72
N LYS A 43 -13.21 12.83 10.54
CA LYS A 43 -14.19 12.76 11.65
C LYS A 43 -15.63 12.50 11.15
N ASN A 44 -15.80 11.91 9.97
CA ASN A 44 -17.10 11.73 9.34
C ASN A 44 -17.55 10.29 9.49
N ALA A 45 -18.80 10.14 9.90
CA ALA A 45 -19.55 8.90 10.10
C ALA A 45 -19.55 7.93 8.88
N GLU A 46 -18.99 8.32 7.73
CA GLU A 46 -18.84 7.49 6.54
C GLU A 46 -17.88 6.31 6.73
N TYR A 47 -16.98 6.34 7.72
CA TYR A 47 -16.12 5.19 8.04
C TYR A 47 -16.93 3.96 8.49
N HIS A 48 -18.10 4.18 9.11
CA HIS A 48 -18.99 3.10 9.54
C HIS A 48 -19.69 2.38 8.39
N SER A 49 -19.61 2.89 7.15
CA SER A 49 -20.18 2.22 5.98
C SER A 49 -19.37 1.00 5.52
N GLY A 50 -18.17 0.75 6.06
CA GLY A 50 -17.37 -0.43 5.71
C GLY A 50 -16.89 -0.47 4.24
N ASN A 51 -17.08 0.60 3.47
CA ASN A 51 -16.81 0.63 2.04
C ASN A 51 -15.59 1.49 1.70
N MET A 52 -14.39 0.91 1.85
CA MET A 52 -13.11 1.51 1.48
C MET A 52 -13.10 2.00 0.02
N ARG A 53 -13.74 1.26 -0.89
CA ARG A 53 -13.82 1.63 -2.31
C ARG A 53 -14.57 2.94 -2.51
N ARG A 54 -15.68 3.15 -1.79
CA ARG A 54 -16.43 4.42 -1.80
C ARG A 54 -15.61 5.55 -1.19
N PHE A 55 -14.89 5.27 -0.10
CA PHE A 55 -13.99 6.26 0.51
C PHE A 55 -12.92 6.73 -0.48
N LEU A 56 -12.22 5.82 -1.16
CA LEU A 56 -11.16 6.16 -2.14
C LEU A 56 -11.68 6.99 -3.33
N GLN A 57 -12.98 6.94 -3.61
CA GLN A 57 -13.63 7.76 -4.66
C GLN A 57 -14.12 9.12 -4.14
N SER A 58 -14.11 9.36 -2.82
CA SER A 58 -14.58 10.61 -2.21
C SER A 58 -13.58 11.75 -2.39
N GLU A 59 -14.07 13.00 -2.31
CA GLU A 59 -13.20 14.18 -2.37
C GLU A 59 -12.21 14.25 -1.19
N ASN A 60 -12.57 13.67 -0.05
CA ASN A 60 -11.72 13.62 1.13
C ASN A 60 -10.50 12.71 0.94
N ALA A 61 -10.65 11.59 0.21
CA ALA A 61 -9.51 10.75 -0.16
C ALA A 61 -8.56 11.48 -1.12
N ARG A 62 -9.07 12.37 -1.98
CA ARG A 62 -8.23 13.18 -2.88
C ARG A 62 -7.28 14.10 -2.14
N LYS A 63 -7.64 14.57 -0.93
CA LYS A 63 -6.75 15.40 -0.07
C LYS A 63 -5.58 14.60 0.53
N ASN A 64 -5.73 13.30 0.75
CA ASN A 64 -4.69 12.42 1.30
C ASN A 64 -4.22 11.38 0.26
N ILE A 65 -4.05 11.80 -1.00
CA ILE A 65 -3.78 10.90 -2.12
C ILE A 65 -2.46 10.13 -1.98
N THR A 66 -1.47 10.70 -1.28
CA THR A 66 -0.16 10.08 -1.08
C THR A 66 0.20 9.95 0.38
N GLN A 67 0.70 8.79 0.78
CA GLN A 67 1.22 8.51 2.12
C GLN A 67 2.57 7.82 2.03
N GLU A 68 3.40 7.98 3.07
CA GLU A 68 4.68 7.30 3.17
C GLU A 68 4.52 5.93 3.82
N ILE A 69 5.10 4.93 3.18
CA ILE A 69 5.08 3.53 3.61
C ILE A 69 6.50 3.01 3.63
N MET A 70 6.86 2.33 4.72
CA MET A 70 8.11 1.60 4.81
C MET A 70 7.91 0.18 4.29
N PHE A 71 8.63 -0.19 3.25
CA PHE A 71 8.73 -1.57 2.78
C PHE A 71 9.94 -2.24 3.42
N ARG A 72 9.75 -3.48 3.89
CA ARG A 72 10.81 -4.23 4.59
C ARG A 72 10.97 -5.63 4.02
N ASN A 73 12.20 -6.02 3.78
CA ASN A 73 12.58 -7.35 3.30
C ASN A 73 12.66 -8.34 4.48
N GLY A 74 11.50 -8.83 4.92
CA GLY A 74 11.36 -9.75 6.06
C GLY A 74 10.87 -9.08 7.35
N TYR A 75 10.94 -9.82 8.46
CA TYR A 75 10.32 -9.43 9.74
C TYR A 75 11.31 -8.87 10.77
N SER A 76 12.62 -9.04 10.56
CA SER A 76 13.63 -8.53 11.48
C SER A 76 13.63 -7.00 11.51
N LYS A 77 13.88 -6.41 12.68
CA LYS A 77 14.00 -4.95 12.82
C LYS A 77 15.09 -4.36 11.92
N ASN A 78 16.15 -5.13 11.66
CA ASN A 78 17.32 -4.70 10.89
C ASN A 78 17.27 -5.14 9.42
N SER A 79 16.18 -5.79 8.99
CA SER A 79 15.99 -6.19 7.59
C SER A 79 16.12 -4.99 6.65
N PRO A 80 16.68 -5.16 5.44
CA PRO A 80 16.71 -4.14 4.41
C PRO A 80 15.33 -3.50 4.25
N SER A 81 15.29 -2.17 4.23
CA SER A 81 14.02 -1.45 4.12
C SER A 81 14.18 -0.14 3.37
N PHE A 82 13.10 0.32 2.77
CA PHE A 82 13.04 1.65 2.16
C PHE A 82 11.70 2.30 2.44
N ILE A 83 11.68 3.63 2.46
CA ILE A 83 10.46 4.43 2.54
C ILE A 83 10.10 4.87 1.14
N ALA A 84 8.84 4.70 0.78
CA ALA A 84 8.31 5.17 -0.49
C ALA A 84 7.01 5.94 -0.30
N LYS A 85 6.80 6.92 -1.19
CA LYS A 85 5.56 7.67 -1.31
C LYS A 85 4.61 6.87 -2.21
N CYS A 86 3.45 6.52 -1.66
CA CYS A 86 2.51 5.62 -2.31
C CYS A 86 1.11 6.23 -2.40
N THR A 87 0.39 5.90 -3.47
CA THR A 87 -1.07 6.10 -3.57
C THR A 87 -1.79 4.78 -3.37
N LEU A 88 -3.00 4.83 -2.81
CA LEU A 88 -3.84 3.65 -2.62
C LEU A 88 -5.00 3.63 -3.62
N SER A 89 -5.20 2.49 -4.27
CA SER A 89 -6.39 2.18 -5.07
C SER A 89 -6.87 0.75 -4.82
N VAL A 90 -8.07 0.43 -5.30
CA VAL A 90 -8.59 -0.96 -5.34
C VAL A 90 -8.75 -1.34 -6.80
N GLY A 91 -8.23 -2.50 -7.18
CA GLY A 91 -8.32 -3.00 -8.54
C GLY A 91 -7.76 -4.41 -8.68
N THR A 92 -7.77 -4.94 -9.90
CA THR A 92 -7.15 -6.21 -10.22
C THR A 92 -5.63 -6.04 -10.30
N GLY A 93 -4.89 -6.99 -9.71
CA GLY A 93 -3.44 -6.99 -9.80
C GLY A 93 -2.95 -7.59 -11.13
N LYS A 94 -1.69 -7.37 -11.46
CA LYS A 94 -1.06 -8.01 -12.63
C LYS A 94 -0.56 -9.42 -12.31
N GLU A 95 -0.88 -10.37 -13.19
CA GLU A 95 -0.45 -11.77 -13.08
C GLU A 95 1.08 -11.92 -13.08
N GLU A 96 1.80 -11.10 -13.86
CA GLU A 96 3.28 -11.06 -13.93
C GLU A 96 3.92 -10.75 -12.56
N TRP A 97 3.18 -10.10 -11.67
CA TRP A 97 3.59 -9.75 -10.32
C TRP A 97 2.91 -10.62 -9.25
N GLY A 98 2.33 -11.75 -9.66
CA GLY A 98 1.79 -12.80 -8.78
C GLY A 98 0.35 -12.55 -8.30
N ALA A 99 -0.40 -11.68 -8.95
CA ALA A 99 -1.84 -11.52 -8.67
C ALA A 99 -2.66 -12.63 -9.34
N GLU A 100 -3.73 -13.06 -8.69
CA GLU A 100 -4.66 -14.03 -9.25
C GLU A 100 -5.61 -13.34 -10.27
N PRO A 101 -5.91 -13.98 -11.42
CA PRO A 101 -6.81 -13.42 -12.42
C PRO A 101 -8.18 -13.12 -11.82
N GLY A 102 -8.67 -11.88 -12.03
CA GLY A 102 -9.99 -11.45 -11.56
C GLY A 102 -10.12 -11.20 -10.05
N LYS A 103 -9.07 -11.41 -9.25
CA LYS A 103 -9.07 -11.11 -7.81
C LYS A 103 -8.76 -9.63 -7.57
N GLU A 104 -9.54 -9.00 -6.71
CA GLU A 104 -9.31 -7.60 -6.30
C GLU A 104 -8.26 -7.52 -5.18
N TYR A 105 -7.39 -6.52 -5.29
CA TYR A 105 -6.35 -6.20 -4.32
C TYR A 105 -6.39 -4.70 -3.99
N TYR A 106 -5.92 -4.38 -2.78
CA TYR A 106 -5.39 -3.05 -2.52
C TYR A 106 -4.08 -2.90 -3.27
N THR A 107 -4.02 -1.88 -4.12
CA THR A 107 -2.85 -1.56 -4.92
C THR A 107 -2.18 -0.31 -4.36
N LEU A 108 -0.95 -0.49 -3.88
CA LEU A 108 -0.07 0.59 -3.46
C LEU A 108 0.84 0.94 -4.64
N LYS A 109 0.51 2.00 -5.37
CA LYS A 109 1.35 2.48 -6.46
C LYS A 109 2.48 3.32 -5.88
N ILE A 110 3.72 2.89 -6.11
CA ILE A 110 4.93 3.59 -5.71
C ILE A 110 5.15 4.77 -6.67
N LEU A 111 5.22 5.98 -6.13
CA LEU A 111 5.53 7.20 -6.87
C LEU A 111 7.02 7.53 -6.80
N GLU A 112 7.60 7.42 -5.61
CA GLU A 112 8.96 7.86 -5.30
C GLU A 112 9.52 7.05 -4.14
N ILE A 113 10.79 6.66 -4.22
CA ILE A 113 11.55 6.07 -3.10
C ILE A 113 12.39 7.18 -2.47
N LYS A 114 12.27 7.36 -1.16
CA LYS A 114 12.93 8.45 -0.41
C LYS A 114 14.18 7.98 0.31
N ASP A 115 13.99 7.11 1.30
CA ASP A 115 15.06 6.66 2.19
C ASP A 115 15.30 5.16 2.02
N LYS A 116 16.56 4.74 2.16
CA LYS A 116 16.98 3.33 2.12
C LYS A 116 17.79 3.02 3.37
N PHE A 117 17.56 1.84 3.94
CA PHE A 117 18.18 1.39 5.18
C PHE A 117 18.69 -0.04 4.97
N ASN A 118 19.98 -0.26 5.23
CA ASN A 118 20.62 -1.57 5.11
C ASN A 118 20.40 -2.23 3.73
N CYS A 119 20.35 -1.43 2.66
CA CYS A 119 20.13 -1.85 1.28
C CYS A 119 21.41 -1.75 0.46
#